data_AF-A0A494W2M3-F1
#
_entry.id   AF-A0A494W2M3-F1
#
_cell.length_a   1.000
_cell.length_b   1.000
_cell.length_c   1.000
_cell.angle_alpha   90.00
_cell.angle_beta   90.00
_cell.angle_gamma   90.00
#
_symmetry.space_group_name_H-M   'P 1'
#
loop_
_entity.id
_entity.type
_entity.pdbx_description
1 polymer ?
#
loop_
_entity_poly.entity_id
_entity_poly.type
_entity_poly.pdbx_seq_one_letter_code
_entity_poly.pdbx_strand_id
1 'polypeptide(L)'
;MKPRDNAGSTYASPQVRKKLPPVQPPASSAPYKPEPALADEQYENILQIMSNMVRVMEYSPSAFAHADEEAIRTHFLMQLNGQYQGQATGETFNYEGKTDILIKDQGRNIFIAECKFWRGEKNYSETIDQLLGYLSWRDTKAAVVVFNRNKDFSAVLAKIKETTEDHPNCKKLIRQKTETSWQYRFTHRDDPNREMVITVMAFDVPHAH
;
A
#
# COMPACT_ATOMS: atom_id res chain seq x y z
N MET A 1 -81.38 -23.43 23.00
CA MET A 1 -80.47 -22.48 22.33
C MET A 1 -79.60 -21.80 23.39
N LYS A 2 -78.29 -21.72 23.14
CA LYS A 2 -77.22 -21.03 23.90
C LYS A 2 -77.42 -19.48 23.92
N PRO A 3 -76.66 -18.64 24.68
CA PRO A 3 -75.27 -18.84 25.13
C PRO A 3 -74.89 -18.40 26.57
N ARG A 4 -73.62 -18.74 26.90
CA ARG A 4 -72.77 -18.36 28.05
C ARG A 4 -72.28 -16.90 27.90
N ASP A 5 -71.74 -16.30 28.96
CA ASP A 5 -70.32 -15.86 28.91
C ASP A 5 -69.69 -15.48 30.25
N ASN A 6 -68.40 -15.81 30.30
CA ASN A 6 -67.41 -15.76 31.35
C ASN A 6 -66.42 -14.65 30.97
N ALA A 7 -65.91 -13.86 31.93
CA ALA A 7 -64.73 -13.03 31.69
C ALA A 7 -63.93 -12.82 32.98
N GLY A 8 -63.13 -13.84 33.31
CA GLY A 8 -62.01 -13.73 34.24
C GLY A 8 -60.84 -12.95 33.62
N SER A 9 -60.14 -12.21 34.47
CA SER A 9 -58.95 -11.42 34.20
C SER A 9 -57.84 -12.23 33.52
N THR A 10 -57.22 -11.69 32.46
CA THR A 10 -55.98 -12.22 31.89
C THR A 10 -54.83 -11.24 32.13
N TYR A 11 -53.83 -11.70 32.88
CA TYR A 11 -52.50 -11.08 32.99
C TYR A 11 -51.59 -11.69 31.92
N ALA A 12 -50.74 -10.87 31.28
CA ALA A 12 -49.82 -11.31 30.25
C ALA A 12 -48.47 -11.73 30.83
N SER A 13 -48.00 -12.95 30.51
CA SER A 13 -46.67 -13.43 30.88
C SER A 13 -45.56 -12.86 29.97
N PRO A 14 -44.36 -12.54 30.50
CA PRO A 14 -43.27 -12.01 29.70
C PRO A 14 -42.68 -13.08 28.77
N GLN A 15 -42.61 -12.77 27.47
CA GLN A 15 -42.01 -13.67 26.48
C GLN A 15 -40.48 -13.61 26.55
N VAL A 16 -39.87 -14.72 26.95
CA VAL A 16 -38.41 -14.92 26.85
C VAL A 16 -38.07 -15.22 25.39
N ARG A 17 -37.44 -14.25 24.69
CA ARG A 17 -36.86 -14.48 23.36
C ARG A 17 -35.70 -15.47 23.45
N LYS A 18 -35.88 -16.68 22.88
CA LYS A 18 -34.78 -17.63 22.66
C LYS A 18 -33.79 -17.04 21.65
N LYS A 19 -32.52 -16.85 22.06
CA LYS A 19 -31.43 -16.54 21.13
C LYS A 19 -31.15 -17.77 20.26
N LEU A 20 -31.25 -17.61 18.93
CA LEU A 20 -30.83 -18.63 17.98
C LEU A 20 -29.30 -18.80 18.04
N PRO A 21 -28.76 -20.02 18.01
CA PRO A 21 -27.33 -20.24 17.96
C PRO A 21 -26.75 -19.74 16.61
N PRO A 22 -25.51 -19.23 16.60
CA PRO A 22 -24.87 -18.75 15.37
C PRO A 22 -24.68 -19.92 14.39
N VAL A 23 -25.25 -19.79 13.20
CA VAL A 23 -25.00 -20.71 12.08
C VAL A 23 -23.65 -20.33 11.48
N GLN A 24 -22.65 -21.21 11.60
CA GLN A 24 -21.39 -21.03 10.90
C GLN A 24 -21.62 -21.25 9.39
N PRO A 25 -21.03 -20.41 8.51
CA PRO A 25 -21.12 -20.64 7.08
C PRO A 25 -20.47 -22.00 6.74
N PRO A 26 -21.04 -22.75 5.78
CA PRO A 26 -20.48 -24.05 5.38
C PRO A 26 -19.04 -23.86 4.91
N ALA A 27 -18.12 -24.63 5.50
CA ALA A 27 -16.72 -24.65 5.09
C ALA A 27 -16.64 -25.09 3.62
N SER A 28 -16.06 -24.24 2.78
CA SER A 28 -15.78 -24.58 1.38
C SER A 28 -14.74 -25.70 1.33
N SER A 29 -15.06 -26.79 0.63
CA SER A 29 -14.17 -27.93 0.38
C SER A 29 -13.25 -27.72 -0.82
N ALA A 30 -13.20 -26.51 -1.40
CA ALA A 30 -12.28 -26.21 -2.48
C ALA A 30 -10.83 -26.24 -1.93
N PRO A 31 -9.90 -26.98 -2.57
CA PRO A 31 -8.51 -26.97 -2.15
C PRO A 31 -7.96 -25.53 -2.21
N TYR A 32 -7.35 -25.08 -1.12
CA TYR A 32 -6.70 -23.79 -1.03
C TYR A 32 -5.62 -23.70 -2.13
N LYS A 33 -5.86 -22.87 -3.14
CA LYS A 33 -4.81 -22.48 -4.08
C LYS A 33 -4.06 -21.32 -3.44
N PRO A 34 -2.76 -21.47 -3.12
CA PRO A 34 -1.93 -20.33 -2.74
C PRO A 34 -2.04 -19.30 -3.85
N GLU A 35 -2.39 -18.08 -3.47
CA GLU A 35 -2.46 -17.00 -4.43
C GLU A 35 -1.05 -16.44 -4.67
N PRO A 36 -0.82 -15.88 -5.86
CA PRO A 36 0.48 -15.30 -6.17
C PRO A 36 0.79 -14.17 -5.20
N ALA A 37 1.97 -14.26 -4.58
CA ALA A 37 2.51 -13.26 -3.69
C ALA A 37 3.95 -12.98 -4.11
N LEU A 38 4.34 -11.71 -4.06
CA LEU A 38 5.69 -11.31 -4.43
C LEU A 38 6.70 -11.90 -3.45
N ALA A 39 7.67 -12.67 -3.96
CA ALA A 39 8.74 -13.23 -3.14
C ALA A 39 9.60 -12.11 -2.52
N ASP A 40 10.15 -12.35 -1.32
CA ASP A 40 10.98 -11.34 -0.64
C ASP A 40 12.19 -10.94 -1.48
N GLU A 41 12.83 -11.89 -2.16
CA GLU A 41 13.97 -11.63 -3.04
C GLU A 41 13.58 -10.74 -4.24
N GLN A 42 12.44 -11.02 -4.87
CA GLN A 42 11.94 -10.19 -5.98
C GLN A 42 11.59 -8.78 -5.50
N TYR A 43 10.96 -8.65 -4.34
CA TYR A 43 10.68 -7.34 -3.75
C TYR A 43 11.95 -6.54 -3.48
N GLU A 44 12.96 -7.17 -2.89
CA GLU A 44 14.24 -6.52 -2.62
C GLU A 44 14.97 -6.12 -3.91
N ASN A 45 14.87 -6.94 -4.96
CA ASN A 45 15.40 -6.61 -6.29
C ASN A 45 14.69 -5.39 -6.91
N ILE A 46 13.35 -5.33 -6.82
CA ILE A 46 12.56 -4.16 -7.27
C ILE A 46 13.05 -2.90 -6.58
N LEU A 47 13.13 -2.92 -5.25
CA LEU A 47 13.60 -1.77 -4.47
C LEU A 47 15.04 -1.38 -4.84
N GLN A 48 15.90 -2.35 -5.11
CA GLN A 48 17.28 -2.10 -5.54
C GLN A 48 17.32 -1.40 -6.89
N ILE A 49 16.54 -1.85 -7.88
CA ILE A 49 16.45 -1.21 -9.19
C ILE A 49 15.89 0.21 -9.06
N MET A 50 14.84 0.39 -8.25
CA MET A 50 14.29 1.71 -7.96
C MET A 50 15.33 2.64 -7.32
N SER A 51 16.18 2.13 -6.41
CA SER A 51 17.24 2.95 -5.78
C SER A 51 18.26 3.47 -6.79
N ASN A 52 18.52 2.73 -7.87
CA ASN A 52 19.47 3.13 -8.91
C ASN A 52 19.00 4.37 -9.71
N MET A 53 17.73 4.77 -9.58
CA MET A 53 17.23 6.01 -10.18
C MET A 53 17.93 7.26 -9.65
N VAL A 54 18.45 7.25 -8.41
CA VAL A 54 19.26 8.37 -7.87
C VAL A 54 20.38 8.73 -8.84
N ARG A 55 21.16 7.73 -9.26
CA ARG A 55 22.32 7.90 -10.14
C ARG A 55 21.93 8.45 -11.52
N VAL A 56 20.76 8.06 -12.02
CA VAL A 56 20.26 8.56 -13.31
C VAL A 56 19.86 10.03 -13.22
N MET A 57 19.26 10.45 -12.10
CA MET A 57 18.96 11.85 -11.85
C MET A 57 20.23 12.68 -11.68
N GLU A 58 21.25 12.15 -11.02
CA GLU A 58 22.57 12.79 -10.88
C GLU A 58 23.30 12.97 -12.21
N TYR A 59 23.20 12.00 -13.12
CA TYR A 59 23.86 12.06 -14.43
C TYR A 59 23.15 12.93 -15.46
N SER A 60 21.83 13.09 -15.32
CA SER A 60 21.03 13.85 -16.28
C SER A 60 20.14 14.88 -15.59
N PRO A 61 20.69 15.80 -14.77
CA PRO A 61 19.87 16.65 -13.91
C PRO A 61 18.92 17.56 -14.70
N SER A 62 19.34 18.02 -15.88
CA SER A 62 18.49 18.83 -16.78
C SER A 62 17.26 18.08 -17.29
N ALA A 63 17.33 16.75 -17.43
CA ALA A 63 16.19 15.93 -17.85
C ALA A 63 15.11 15.83 -16.75
N PHE A 64 15.50 15.99 -15.48
CA PHE A 64 14.60 15.87 -14.33
C PHE A 64 14.22 17.22 -13.71
N ALA A 65 14.91 18.30 -14.04
CA ALA A 65 14.70 19.63 -13.47
C ALA A 65 13.26 20.15 -13.63
N HIS A 66 12.61 19.81 -14.75
CA HIS A 66 11.23 20.17 -15.07
C HIS A 66 10.27 18.99 -15.12
N ALA A 67 10.75 17.77 -14.85
CA ALA A 67 9.93 16.58 -14.90
C ALA A 67 8.84 16.63 -13.82
N ASP A 68 7.61 16.28 -14.18
CA ASP A 68 6.54 16.09 -13.22
C ASP A 68 6.57 14.65 -12.64
N GLU A 69 5.63 14.35 -11.74
CA GLU A 69 5.55 13.03 -11.10
C GLU A 69 5.39 11.91 -12.14
N GLU A 70 4.58 12.16 -13.18
CA GLU A 70 4.29 11.18 -14.22
C GLU A 70 5.53 10.89 -15.08
N ALA A 71 6.29 11.93 -15.45
CA ALA A 71 7.54 11.79 -16.17
C ALA A 71 8.57 11.00 -15.36
N ILE A 72 8.77 11.35 -14.08
CA ILE A 72 9.72 10.64 -13.21
C ILE A 72 9.31 9.18 -13.04
N ARG A 73 8.03 8.90 -12.71
CA ARG A 73 7.46 7.55 -12.64
C ARG A 73 7.71 6.75 -13.92
N THR A 74 7.59 7.38 -15.08
CA THR A 74 7.87 6.73 -16.38
C THR A 74 9.32 6.27 -16.49
N HIS A 75 10.28 7.03 -15.95
CA HIS A 75 11.68 6.58 -15.90
C HIS A 75 11.89 5.36 -14.99
N PHE A 76 11.21 5.28 -13.85
CA PHE A 76 11.23 4.08 -13.02
C PHE A 76 10.69 2.86 -13.80
N LEU A 77 9.55 3.01 -14.49
CA LEU A 77 8.97 1.94 -15.31
C LEU A 77 9.91 1.45 -16.41
N MET A 78 10.60 2.37 -17.11
CA MET A 78 11.55 2.00 -18.15
C MET A 78 12.70 1.17 -17.59
N GLN A 79 13.24 1.54 -16.41
CA GLN A 79 14.31 0.77 -15.78
C GLN A 79 13.84 -0.61 -15.31
N LEU A 80 12.71 -0.65 -14.61
CA LEU A 80 12.14 -1.90 -14.10
C LEU A 80 11.83 -2.87 -15.24
N ASN A 81 11.13 -2.42 -16.28
CA ASN A 81 10.82 -3.26 -17.44
C ASN A 81 12.07 -3.67 -18.22
N GLY A 82 13.07 -2.79 -18.39
CA GLY A 82 14.30 -3.12 -19.08
C GLY A 82 15.08 -4.25 -18.40
N GLN A 83 15.12 -4.27 -17.07
CA GLN A 83 15.79 -5.32 -16.29
C GLN A 83 14.97 -6.60 -16.25
N TYR A 84 13.65 -6.53 -16.02
CA TYR A 84 12.79 -7.71 -15.86
C TYR A 84 12.51 -8.42 -17.20
N GLN A 85 12.40 -7.69 -18.31
CA GLN A 85 12.35 -8.30 -19.64
C GLN A 85 13.65 -9.03 -19.96
N GLY A 86 14.80 -8.46 -19.59
CA GLY A 86 16.11 -9.11 -19.74
C GLY A 86 16.29 -10.37 -18.88
N GLN A 87 15.55 -10.47 -17.76
CA GLN A 87 15.56 -11.61 -16.84
C GLN A 87 14.49 -12.67 -17.15
N ALA A 88 13.67 -12.46 -18.20
CA ALA A 88 12.61 -13.39 -18.64
C ALA A 88 11.61 -13.79 -17.54
N THR A 89 11.34 -12.92 -16.57
CA THR A 89 10.52 -13.25 -15.39
C THR A 89 9.01 -13.28 -15.65
N GLY A 90 8.55 -12.94 -16.86
CA GLY A 90 7.13 -12.91 -17.23
C GLY A 90 6.33 -11.76 -16.57
N GLU A 91 6.88 -11.12 -15.54
CA GLU A 91 6.32 -9.97 -14.85
C GLU A 91 6.48 -8.70 -15.70
N THR A 92 5.40 -7.92 -15.80
CA THR A 92 5.41 -6.64 -16.53
C THR A 92 4.99 -5.52 -15.60
N PHE A 93 5.80 -4.47 -15.52
CA PHE A 93 5.49 -3.28 -14.76
C PHE A 93 4.60 -2.37 -15.58
N ASN A 94 3.49 -1.98 -14.98
CA ASN A 94 2.49 -1.07 -15.53
C ASN A 94 2.26 0.09 -14.56
N TYR A 95 1.38 1.00 -14.93
CA TYR A 95 0.83 2.01 -14.02
C TYR A 95 -0.69 1.93 -14.07
N GLU A 96 -1.33 2.40 -13.02
CA GLU A 96 -2.75 2.71 -12.97
C GLU A 96 -2.88 4.12 -12.39
N GLY A 97 -3.89 4.89 -12.80
CA GLY A 97 -3.92 6.30 -12.45
C GLY A 97 -2.72 7.10 -12.97
N LYS A 98 -2.23 8.06 -12.18
CA LYS A 98 -1.17 8.99 -12.58
C LYS A 98 0.17 8.74 -11.93
N THR A 99 0.22 8.05 -10.81
CA THR A 99 1.44 8.05 -9.96
C THR A 99 1.89 6.66 -9.56
N ASP A 100 1.14 5.62 -9.95
CA ASP A 100 1.38 4.28 -9.46
C ASP A 100 2.33 3.49 -10.36
N ILE A 101 3.13 2.62 -9.76
CA ILE A 101 3.89 1.57 -10.41
C ILE A 101 3.36 0.25 -9.89
N LEU A 102 2.93 -0.62 -10.80
CA LEU A 102 2.24 -1.87 -10.49
C LEU A 102 2.94 -3.05 -11.14
N ILE A 103 3.01 -4.16 -10.42
CA ILE A 103 3.26 -5.48 -11.03
C ILE A 103 1.98 -6.28 -10.90
N LYS A 104 1.55 -6.86 -12.01
CA LYS A 104 0.41 -7.78 -12.05
C LYS A 104 0.89 -9.20 -12.36
N ASP A 105 0.46 -10.17 -11.57
CA ASP A 105 0.56 -11.60 -11.89
C ASP A 105 -0.85 -12.22 -11.94
N GLN A 106 -1.13 -12.98 -13.00
CA GLN A 106 -2.45 -13.57 -13.28
C GLN A 106 -3.62 -12.58 -13.13
N GLY A 107 -3.41 -11.32 -13.54
CA GLY A 107 -4.41 -10.24 -13.48
C GLY A 107 -4.60 -9.62 -12.09
N ARG A 108 -3.73 -9.92 -11.12
CA ARG A 108 -3.78 -9.40 -9.74
C ARG A 108 -2.54 -8.57 -9.43
N ASN A 109 -2.71 -7.47 -8.71
CA ASN A 109 -1.57 -6.71 -8.20
C ASN A 109 -0.81 -7.59 -7.19
N ILE A 110 0.51 -7.63 -7.34
CA ILE A 110 1.43 -8.27 -6.37
C ILE A 110 2.46 -7.29 -5.80
N PHE A 111 2.53 -6.09 -6.40
CA PHE A 111 3.33 -4.96 -5.95
C PHE A 111 2.66 -3.66 -6.38
N ILE A 112 2.69 -2.67 -5.49
CA ILE A 112 2.25 -1.30 -5.77
C ILE A 112 3.30 -0.33 -5.19
N ALA A 113 3.71 0.66 -5.98
CA ALA A 113 4.42 1.83 -5.47
C ALA A 113 3.70 3.12 -5.86
N GLU A 114 3.38 3.95 -4.88
CA GLU A 114 2.77 5.27 -5.10
C GLU A 114 3.88 6.33 -5.12
N CYS A 115 3.95 7.11 -6.20
CA CYS A 115 4.94 8.17 -6.37
C CYS A 115 4.37 9.56 -6.03
N LYS A 116 5.09 10.37 -5.26
CA LYS A 116 4.63 11.71 -4.89
C LYS A 116 5.77 12.70 -4.68
N PHE A 117 5.61 13.94 -5.14
CA PHE A 117 6.43 15.05 -4.67
C PHE A 117 6.09 15.39 -3.23
N TRP A 118 7.14 15.57 -2.43
CA TRP A 118 7.00 16.12 -1.09
C TRP A 118 6.44 17.55 -1.14
N ARG A 119 5.26 17.72 -0.51
CA ARG A 119 4.61 19.02 -0.32
C ARG A 119 4.25 19.29 1.15
N GLY A 120 4.84 18.54 2.07
CA GLY A 120 4.59 18.60 3.51
C GLY A 120 3.95 17.34 4.09
N GLU A 121 3.98 17.22 5.43
CA GLU A 121 3.57 16.03 6.18
C GLU A 121 2.13 15.60 5.85
N LYS A 122 1.19 16.55 5.79
CA LYS A 122 -0.22 16.27 5.48
C LYS A 122 -0.38 15.57 4.13
N ASN A 123 0.24 16.11 3.08
CA ASN A 123 0.12 15.53 1.74
C ASN A 123 0.81 14.16 1.65
N TYR A 124 1.90 13.99 2.39
CA TYR A 124 2.58 12.71 2.51
C TYR A 124 1.72 11.67 3.24
N SER A 125 1.07 12.03 4.35
CA SER A 125 0.12 11.14 5.04
C SER A 125 -1.05 10.74 4.14
N GLU A 126 -1.63 11.69 3.38
CA GLU A 126 -2.68 11.41 2.40
C GLU A 126 -2.21 10.43 1.30
N THR A 127 -0.92 10.47 0.94
CA THR A 127 -0.32 9.53 -0.02
C THR A 127 -0.25 8.11 0.56
N ILE A 128 0.07 7.97 1.85
CA ILE A 128 0.02 6.68 2.54
C ILE A 128 -1.42 6.17 2.59
N ASP A 129 -2.38 7.03 2.93
CA ASP A 129 -3.81 6.67 2.94
C ASP A 129 -4.30 6.21 1.55
N GLN A 130 -3.88 6.90 0.49
CA GLN A 130 -4.19 6.55 -0.90
C GLN A 130 -3.61 5.17 -1.24
N LEU A 131 -2.33 4.94 -0.96
CA LEU A 131 -1.69 3.64 -1.17
C LEU A 131 -2.45 2.53 -0.43
N LEU A 132 -2.75 2.72 0.86
CA LEU A 132 -3.52 1.77 1.67
C LEU A 132 -4.93 1.51 1.12
N GLY A 133 -5.52 2.46 0.39
CA GLY A 133 -6.81 2.31 -0.28
C GLY A 133 -6.78 1.45 -1.55
N TYR A 134 -5.63 1.38 -2.23
CA TYR A 134 -5.44 0.51 -3.40
C TYR A 134 -5.06 -0.91 -3.03
N LEU A 135 -4.40 -1.08 -1.89
CA LEU A 135 -3.98 -2.38 -1.42
C LEU A 135 -5.20 -3.20 -1.03
N SER A 136 -5.38 -4.31 -1.73
CA SER A 136 -6.31 -5.34 -1.33
C SER A 136 -5.79 -6.05 -0.08
N TRP A 137 -6.65 -6.82 0.58
CA TRP A 137 -6.28 -7.63 1.74
C TRP A 137 -5.13 -8.63 1.50
N ARG A 138 -4.76 -8.84 0.22
CA ARG A 138 -3.76 -9.80 -0.27
C ARG A 138 -2.41 -9.15 -0.56
N ASP A 139 -2.39 -7.84 -0.75
CA ASP A 139 -1.16 -7.12 -1.05
C ASP A 139 -0.30 -7.02 0.21
N THR A 140 0.78 -7.79 0.22
CA THR A 140 1.67 -7.88 1.40
C THR A 140 2.86 -6.94 1.31
N LYS A 141 3.14 -6.38 0.13
CA LYS A 141 4.35 -5.59 -0.13
C LYS A 141 4.06 -4.41 -1.05
N ALA A 142 4.44 -3.23 -0.60
CA ALA A 142 4.24 -1.99 -1.34
C ALA A 142 5.41 -1.01 -1.11
N ALA A 143 5.40 0.12 -1.81
CA ALA A 143 6.34 1.20 -1.60
C ALA A 143 5.67 2.58 -1.69
N VAL A 144 6.25 3.55 -0.98
CA VAL A 144 5.95 4.98 -1.16
C VAL A 144 7.23 5.64 -1.67
N VAL A 145 7.16 6.26 -2.83
CA VAL A 145 8.28 6.91 -3.49
C VAL A 145 8.10 8.42 -3.38
N VAL A 146 8.94 9.06 -2.59
CA VAL A 146 8.88 10.50 -2.33
C VAL A 146 9.94 11.22 -3.16
N PHE A 147 9.50 12.16 -3.98
CA PHE A 147 10.38 13.06 -4.73
C PHE A 147 10.53 14.37 -3.97
N ASN A 148 11.75 14.75 -3.64
CA ASN A 148 12.05 16.02 -2.99
C ASN A 148 12.63 17.02 -3.99
N ARG A 149 12.26 18.29 -3.86
CA ARG A 149 12.94 19.43 -4.53
C ARG A 149 13.29 20.54 -3.53
N ASN A 150 13.06 20.32 -2.24
CA ASN A 150 13.35 21.31 -1.20
C ASN A 150 14.84 21.29 -0.89
N LYS A 151 15.41 22.47 -0.65
CA LYS A 151 16.86 22.63 -0.41
C LYS A 151 17.39 21.83 0.78
N ASP A 152 16.59 21.66 1.83
CA ASP A 152 16.99 20.93 3.05
C ASP A 152 16.41 19.51 3.03
N PHE A 153 17.09 18.62 2.30
CA PHE A 153 16.63 17.24 2.16
C PHE A 153 16.67 16.50 3.49
N SER A 154 17.68 16.73 4.34
CA SER A 154 17.77 16.10 5.66
C SER A 154 16.58 16.43 6.56
N ALA A 155 16.11 17.68 6.57
CA ALA A 155 14.90 18.05 7.29
C ALA A 155 13.65 17.34 6.73
N VAL A 156 13.57 17.17 5.40
CA VAL A 156 12.49 16.42 4.76
C VAL A 156 12.53 14.94 5.15
N LEU A 157 13.71 14.31 5.17
CA LEU A 157 13.88 12.91 5.60
C LEU A 157 13.42 12.70 7.04
N ALA A 158 13.77 13.62 7.95
CA ALA A 158 13.33 13.57 9.34
C ALA A 158 11.79 13.63 9.45
N LYS A 159 11.16 14.56 8.73
CA LYS A 159 9.70 14.72 8.69
C LYS A 159 8.98 13.53 8.06
N ILE A 160 9.54 12.95 6.99
CA ILE A 160 9.02 11.72 6.39
C ILE A 160 8.98 10.63 7.45
N LYS A 161 10.11 10.38 8.14
CA LYS A 161 10.22 9.34 9.16
C LYS A 161 9.21 9.55 10.31
N GLU A 162 9.17 10.75 10.88
CA GLU A 162 8.23 11.13 11.95
C GLU A 162 6.78 10.89 11.49
N THR A 163 6.41 11.40 10.31
CA THR A 163 5.05 11.24 9.77
C THR A 163 4.69 9.78 9.49
N THR A 164 5.64 8.96 9.01
CA THR A 164 5.39 7.53 8.80
C THR A 164 5.17 6.80 10.12
N GLU A 165 5.97 7.11 11.14
CA GLU A 165 5.87 6.47 12.46
C GLU A 165 4.58 6.88 13.21
N ASP A 166 4.12 8.12 13.02
CA ASP A 166 2.88 8.64 13.60
C ASP A 166 1.61 8.24 12.82
N HIS A 167 1.76 7.64 11.63
CA HIS A 167 0.61 7.26 10.82
C HIS A 167 -0.26 6.20 11.54
N PRO A 168 -1.60 6.34 11.61
CA PRO A 168 -2.46 5.46 12.40
C PRO A 168 -2.35 3.96 12.06
N ASN A 169 -2.04 3.65 10.81
CA ASN A 169 -1.86 2.27 10.34
C ASN A 169 -0.40 1.76 10.42
N CYS A 170 0.56 2.60 10.79
CA CYS A 170 1.95 2.17 10.99
C CYS A 170 2.07 1.48 12.35
N LYS A 171 2.60 0.25 12.36
CA LYS A 171 2.83 -0.52 13.59
C LYS A 171 4.24 -0.33 14.13
N LYS A 172 5.24 -0.36 13.24
CA LYS A 172 6.65 -0.21 13.60
C LYS A 172 7.55 -0.06 12.38
N LEU A 173 8.69 0.58 12.61
CA LEU A 173 9.87 0.45 11.76
C LEU A 173 10.39 -1.00 11.86
N ILE A 174 10.60 -1.64 10.72
CA ILE A 174 11.25 -2.96 10.62
C ILE A 174 12.76 -2.76 10.56
N ARG A 175 13.21 -1.91 9.65
CA ARG A 175 14.63 -1.57 9.47
C ARG A 175 14.80 -0.29 8.65
N GLN A 176 15.88 0.42 8.90
CA GLN A 176 16.40 1.41 7.97
C GLN A 176 17.26 0.70 6.92
N LYS A 177 16.97 0.92 5.62
CA LYS A 177 17.73 0.31 4.51
C LYS A 177 18.91 1.18 4.10
N THR A 178 18.67 2.48 3.96
CA THR A 178 19.67 3.49 3.61
C THR A 178 19.37 4.78 4.39
N GLU A 179 20.14 5.84 4.17
CA GLU A 179 19.82 7.16 4.74
C GLU A 179 18.48 7.72 4.25
N THR A 180 18.04 7.32 3.06
CA THR A 180 16.82 7.81 2.41
C THR A 180 15.74 6.75 2.22
N SER A 181 15.88 5.58 2.85
CA SER A 181 14.92 4.49 2.72
C SER A 181 14.73 3.70 4.01
N TRP A 182 13.46 3.44 4.33
CA TRP A 182 13.03 2.75 5.53
C TRP A 182 11.92 1.77 5.20
N GLN A 183 11.91 0.66 5.91
CA GLN A 183 10.92 -0.39 5.75
C GLN A 183 10.08 -0.49 7.02
N TYR A 184 8.78 -0.37 6.86
CA TYR A 184 7.81 -0.35 7.95
C TYR A 184 6.82 -1.49 7.82
N ARG A 185 6.19 -1.78 8.95
CA ARG A 185 5.04 -2.66 9.04
C ARG A 185 3.79 -1.84 9.19
N PHE A 186 2.83 -2.06 8.31
CA PHE A 186 1.52 -1.43 8.35
C PHE A 186 0.42 -2.46 8.59
N THR A 187 -0.67 -2.04 9.21
CA THR A 187 -1.95 -2.78 9.18
C THR A 187 -2.76 -2.42 7.97
N HIS A 188 -3.52 -3.38 7.44
CA HIS A 188 -4.57 -3.07 6.48
C HIS A 188 -5.66 -2.19 7.11
N ARG A 189 -6.18 -1.23 6.34
CA ARG A 189 -7.19 -0.27 6.81
C ARG A 189 -8.46 -0.95 7.32
N ASP A 190 -8.94 -1.95 6.59
CA ASP A 190 -10.20 -2.64 6.90
C ASP A 190 -10.04 -3.93 7.73
N ASP A 191 -8.80 -4.40 7.97
CA ASP A 191 -8.55 -5.64 8.71
C ASP A 191 -7.25 -5.52 9.53
N PRO A 192 -7.34 -5.16 10.82
CA PRO A 192 -6.17 -4.96 11.69
C PRO A 192 -5.31 -6.22 11.91
N ASN A 193 -5.85 -7.40 11.62
CA ASN A 193 -5.11 -8.66 11.72
C ASN A 193 -4.19 -8.90 10.51
N ARG A 194 -4.34 -8.11 9.45
CA ARG A 194 -3.51 -8.19 8.27
C ARG A 194 -2.43 -7.14 8.32
N GLU A 195 -1.21 -7.59 8.04
CA GLU A 195 -0.02 -6.76 8.01
C GLU A 195 0.57 -6.76 6.60
N MET A 196 1.20 -5.65 6.26
CA MET A 196 1.93 -5.46 5.02
C MET A 196 3.25 -4.75 5.30
N VAL A 197 4.20 -4.95 4.39
CA VAL A 197 5.50 -4.28 4.39
C VAL A 197 5.43 -3.13 3.40
N ILE A 198 5.66 -1.92 3.90
CA ILE A 198 5.76 -0.72 3.06
C ILE A 198 7.20 -0.21 3.17
N THR A 199 7.86 -0.07 2.03
CA THR A 199 9.16 0.60 1.96
C THR A 199 8.97 2.03 1.49
N VAL A 200 9.36 2.99 2.34
CA VAL A 200 9.41 4.40 1.97
C VAL A 200 10.79 4.67 1.37
N MET A 201 10.84 5.34 0.23
CA MET A 201 12.06 5.73 -0.47
C MET A 201 11.98 7.20 -0.85
N ALA A 202 12.94 8.00 -0.43
CA ALA A 202 13.01 9.41 -0.76
C ALA A 202 14.17 9.68 -1.74
N PHE A 203 13.89 10.48 -2.76
CA PHE A 203 14.83 10.84 -3.82
C PHE A 203 14.91 12.35 -3.92
N ASP A 204 16.12 12.90 -3.87
CA ASP A 204 16.33 14.31 -4.18
C ASP A 204 16.34 14.50 -5.70
N VAL A 205 15.38 15.26 -6.19
CA VAL A 205 15.16 15.50 -7.62
C VAL A 205 15.71 16.88 -7.95
N PRO A 206 16.50 17.01 -9.03
CA PRO A 206 16.98 18.30 -9.50
C PRO A 206 15.85 19.32 -9.68
N HIS A 207 16.15 20.58 -9.39
CA HIS A 207 15.27 21.71 -9.61
C HIS A 207 15.91 22.66 -10.63
N ALA A 208 15.12 23.20 -11.55
CA ALA A 208 15.61 24.20 -12.49
C ALA A 208 15.98 25.51 -11.77
N HIS A 209 17.15 26.07 -12.03
CA HIS A 209 17.54 27.36 -11.49
C HIS A 209 16.72 28.51 -12.07
#